data_AF-A0A8T3NPP4-F1
#
_entry.id   AF-A0A8T3NPP4-F1
#
_cell.length_a   1.000
_cell.length_b   1.000
_cell.length_c   1.000
_cell.angle_alpha   90.00
_cell.angle_beta   90.00
_cell.angle_gamma   90.00
#
_symmetry.space_group_name_H-M   'P 1'
#
loop_
_entity.id
_entity.type
_entity.pdbx_description
1 polymer ?
#
loop_
_entity_poly.entity_id
_entity_poly.type
_entity_poly.pdbx_seq_one_letter_code
_entity_poly.pdbx_strand_id
1 'polypeptide(L)'
;MGPMELMLILVLALIVFGPGKLPEIAGQVGKAVRDVRRATTELSGEFNRTLSLELEEKKEAEAAAQAPAAAPAPAPLSAVTPPPVPVTDAV
;
A
#
# COMPACT_ATOMS: atom_id res chain seq x y z
N MET A 1 30.45 14.60 1.86
CA MET A 1 29.76 14.15 0.63
C MET A 1 28.75 15.21 0.21
N GLY A 2 29.26 16.35 -0.25
CA GLY A 2 28.49 17.49 -0.73
C GLY A 2 28.44 17.54 -2.27
N PRO A 3 27.60 18.42 -2.84
CA PRO A 3 27.48 18.58 -4.29
C PRO A 3 28.81 18.95 -4.97
N MET A 4 29.72 19.61 -4.25
CA MET A 4 31.06 19.94 -4.75
C MET A 4 31.96 18.71 -4.98
N GLU A 5 31.91 17.70 -4.11
CA GLU A 5 32.68 16.47 -4.29
C GLU A 5 32.17 15.67 -5.50
N LEU A 6 30.84 15.62 -5.67
CA LEU A 6 30.22 15.04 -6.87
C LEU A 6 30.60 15.81 -8.15
N MET A 7 30.65 17.15 -8.10
CA MET A 7 31.09 17.99 -9.21
C MET A 7 32.54 17.70 -9.62
N LEU A 8 33.46 17.53 -8.67
CA LEU A 8 34.85 17.18 -8.95
C LEU A 8 34.97 15.83 -9.69
N ILE A 9 34.25 14.81 -9.20
CA ILE A 9 34.22 13.48 -9.82
C ILE A 9 33.59 13.55 -11.21
N LEU A 10 32.52 14.35 -11.37
CA LEU A 10 31.86 14.57 -12.65
C LEU A 10 32.82 15.20 -13.66
N VAL A 11 33.61 16.21 -13.27
CA VAL A 11 34.61 16.84 -14.15
C VAL A 11 35.68 15.84 -14.57
N LEU A 12 36.17 15.00 -13.66
CA LEU A 12 37.13 13.93 -14.01
C LEU A 12 36.52 12.92 -14.99
N ALA A 13 35.29 12.47 -14.74
CA ALA A 13 34.57 11.60 -15.66
C ALA A 13 34.33 12.27 -17.01
N LEU A 14 34.04 13.57 -17.04
CA LEU A 14 33.85 14.37 -18.23
C LEU A 14 35.13 14.52 -19.05
N ILE A 15 36.31 14.53 -18.43
CA ILE A 15 37.58 14.55 -19.17
C ILE A 15 37.82 13.20 -19.86
N VAL A 16 37.49 12.09 -19.18
CA VAL A 16 37.65 10.73 -19.73
C VAL A 16 36.63 10.42 -20.81
N PHE A 17 35.35 10.70 -20.56
CA PHE A 17 34.25 10.35 -21.45
C PHE A 17 33.86 11.49 -22.41
N GLY A 18 34.07 12.75 -22.03
CA GLY A 18 33.65 13.94 -22.77
C GLY A 18 32.26 14.48 -22.36
N PRO A 19 32.04 15.81 -22.38
CA PRO A 19 30.76 16.44 -22.05
C PRO A 19 29.63 16.18 -23.03
N GLY A 20 29.94 15.76 -24.26
CA GLY A 20 28.93 15.29 -25.21
C GLY A 20 28.44 13.87 -24.92
N LYS A 21 29.27 13.01 -24.30
CA LYS A 21 28.95 11.59 -24.11
C LYS A 21 28.04 11.33 -22.92
N LEU A 22 28.18 12.09 -21.82
CA LEU A 22 27.26 11.97 -20.68
C LEU A 22 25.78 12.17 -21.05
N PRO A 23 25.37 13.26 -21.73
CA PRO A 23 23.97 13.45 -22.11
C PRO A 23 23.52 12.44 -23.18
N GLU A 24 24.40 12.00 -24.07
CA GLU A 24 24.11 10.96 -25.06
C GLU A 24 23.74 9.63 -24.39
N ILE A 25 24.58 9.16 -23.46
CA ILE A 25 24.37 7.92 -22.69
C ILE A 25 23.14 8.06 -21.78
N ALA A 26 23.01 9.18 -21.07
CA ALA A 26 21.86 9.43 -20.20
C ALA A 26 20.54 9.48 -20.99
N GLY A 27 20.56 10.03 -22.21
CA GLY A 27 19.39 10.04 -23.10
C GLY A 27 18.98 8.65 -23.57
N GLN A 28 19.95 7.78 -23.89
CA GLN A 28 19.68 6.38 -24.27
C GLN A 28 19.14 5.56 -23.10
N VAL A 29 19.81 5.63 -21.94
CA VAL A 29 19.38 4.95 -20.71
C VAL A 29 18.02 5.49 -20.24
N GLY A 30 17.81 6.81 -20.33
CA GLY A 30 16.55 7.45 -19.94
C GLY A 30 15.37 6.97 -20.78
N LYS A 31 15.56 6.77 -22.09
CA LYS A 31 14.54 6.16 -22.97
C LYS A 31 14.26 4.72 -22.55
N ALA A 32 15.29 3.90 -22.34
CA ALA A 32 15.11 2.52 -21.89
C ALA A 32 14.35 2.44 -20.55
N VAL A 33 14.71 3.27 -19.57
CA VAL A 33 14.01 3.33 -18.27
C VAL A 33 12.57 3.81 -18.43
N ARG A 34 12.31 4.77 -19.33
CA ARG A 34 10.95 5.24 -19.64
C ARG A 34 10.09 4.11 -20.18
N ASP A 35 10.63 3.32 -21.10
CA ASP A 35 9.92 2.22 -21.74
C ASP A 35 9.68 1.07 -20.76
N VAL A 36 10.68 0.73 -19.94
CA VAL A 36 10.53 -0.23 -18.83
C VAL A 36 9.42 0.22 -17.87
N ARG A 37 9.44 1.48 -17.43
CA ARG A 37 8.41 2.02 -16.52
C ARG A 37 7.01 1.96 -17.12
N ARG A 38 6.87 2.23 -18.42
CA ARG A 38 5.59 2.10 -19.13
C ARG A 38 5.09 0.66 -19.14
N ALA A 39 5.93 -0.27 -19.57
CA ALA A 39 5.61 -1.70 -19.54
C ALA A 39 5.23 -2.16 -18.12
N THR A 40 6.03 -1.79 -17.10
CA THR A 40 5.71 -2.14 -15.70
C THR A 40 4.38 -1.54 -15.24
N THR A 41 4.03 -0.33 -15.68
CA THR A 41 2.76 0.32 -15.32
C THR A 41 1.57 -0.40 -15.94
N GLU A 42 1.67 -0.79 -17.21
CA GLU A 42 0.65 -1.57 -17.92
C GLU A 42 0.43 -2.94 -17.26
N LEU A 43 1.51 -3.68 -17.02
CA LEU A 43 1.47 -4.98 -16.35
C LEU A 43 0.89 -4.88 -14.93
N SER A 44 1.30 -3.86 -14.16
CA SER A 44 0.81 -3.66 -12.78
C SER A 44 -0.68 -3.32 -12.77
N GLY A 45 -1.15 -2.54 -13.75
CA GLY A 45 -2.56 -2.20 -13.90
C GLY A 45 -3.43 -3.41 -14.23
N GLU A 46 -2.98 -4.27 -15.15
CA GLU A 46 -3.68 -5.51 -15.50
C GLU A 46 -3.69 -6.51 -14.34
N PHE A 47 -2.54 -6.71 -13.68
CA PHE A 47 -2.44 -7.62 -12.54
C PHE A 47 -3.35 -7.20 -11.38
N ASN A 48 -3.33 -5.92 -11.00
CA ASN A 48 -4.16 -5.42 -9.90
C ASN A 48 -5.67 -5.53 -10.23
N ARG A 49 -6.04 -5.34 -11.50
CA ARG A 49 -7.42 -5.52 -11.96
C ARG A 49 -7.86 -6.98 -11.88
N THR A 50 -7.03 -7.92 -12.33
CA THR A 50 -7.35 -9.36 -12.27
C THR A 50 -7.45 -9.86 -10.83
N LEU A 51 -6.51 -9.47 -9.95
CA LEU A 51 -6.60 -9.83 -8.53
C LEU A 51 -7.85 -9.24 -7.87
N SER A 52 -8.19 -8.00 -8.19
CA SER A 52 -9.40 -7.37 -7.61
C SER A 52 -10.65 -8.15 -8.00
N LEU A 53 -10.75 -8.64 -9.24
CA LEU A 53 -11.88 -9.46 -9.70
C LEU A 53 -11.92 -10.83 -9.01
N GLU A 54 -10.78 -11.53 -8.88
CA GLU A 54 -10.71 -12.81 -8.17
C GLU A 54 -11.04 -12.66 -6.67
N LEU A 55 -10.63 -11.54 -6.05
CA LEU A 55 -10.93 -11.25 -4.64
C LEU A 55 -12.41 -10.92 -4.42
N GLU A 56 -13.06 -10.24 -5.37
CA GLU A 56 -14.50 -9.98 -5.34
C GLU A 56 -15.28 -11.29 -5.53
N GLU A 57 -14.90 -12.13 -6.48
CA GLU A 57 -15.54 -13.43 -6.73
C GLU A 57 -15.39 -14.39 -5.53
N LYS A 58 -14.22 -14.38 -4.87
CA LYS A 58 -14.02 -15.12 -3.61
C LYS A 58 -14.84 -14.55 -2.45
N LYS A 59 -14.98 -13.22 -2.35
CA LYS A 59 -15.80 -12.58 -1.32
C LYS A 59 -17.27 -12.94 -1.46
N GLU A 60 -17.79 -13.04 -2.69
CA GLU A 60 -19.18 -13.44 -2.95
C GLU A 60 -19.43 -14.92 -2.64
N ALA A 61 -18.46 -15.81 -2.90
CA ALA A 61 -18.53 -17.22 -2.52
C ALA A 61 -18.51 -17.42 -0.99
N GLU A 62 -17.79 -16.58 -0.25
CA GLU A 62 -17.72 -16.64 1.22
C GLU A 62 -18.95 -16.00 1.89
N ALA A 63 -19.53 -14.95 1.29
CA ALA A 63 -20.77 -14.33 1.76
C ALA A 63 -21.99 -15.25 1.65
N ALA A 64 -22.01 -16.18 0.68
CA ALA A 64 -23.08 -17.17 0.56
C ALA A 64 -22.99 -18.32 1.59
N ALA A 65 -21.80 -18.59 2.16
CA ALA A 65 -21.61 -19.59 3.21
C ALA A 65 -21.83 -19.05 4.63
N GLN A 66 -21.87 -17.72 4.80
CA GLN A 66 -22.25 -17.05 6.04
C GLN A 66 -23.60 -16.33 5.85
N ALA A 67 -24.66 -17.10 5.63
CA ALA A 67 -26.00 -16.66 5.99
C ALA A 67 -26.17 -16.91 7.51
N PRO A 68 -26.08 -15.89 8.39
CA PRO A 68 -26.58 -16.05 9.73
C PRO A 68 -28.11 -16.17 9.61
N ALA A 69 -28.59 -17.40 9.74
CA ALA A 69 -29.97 -17.67 10.08
C ALA A 69 -30.28 -16.97 11.43
N ALA A 70 -30.91 -15.80 11.38
CA ALA A 70 -31.93 -15.32 12.32
C ALA A 70 -32.13 -13.80 12.21
N ALA A 71 -33.17 -13.39 11.49
CA ALA A 71 -33.99 -12.23 11.85
C ALA A 71 -35.36 -12.78 12.35
N PRO A 72 -36.29 -12.04 13.03
CA PRO A 72 -36.25 -10.70 13.65
C PRO A 72 -37.01 -10.54 15.03
N ALA A 73 -36.71 -9.44 15.76
CA ALA A 73 -37.56 -8.63 16.70
C ALA A 73 -38.19 -9.26 17.99
N PRO A 74 -38.67 -8.49 19.02
CA PRO A 74 -38.61 -7.04 19.32
C PRO A 74 -38.08 -6.68 20.75
N ALA A 75 -37.79 -5.39 21.02
CA ALA A 75 -37.62 -4.80 22.36
C ALA A 75 -38.93 -4.90 23.20
N PRO A 76 -39.01 -4.83 24.57
CA PRO A 76 -38.44 -3.75 25.41
C PRO A 76 -38.10 -4.05 26.91
N LEU A 77 -37.41 -3.10 27.56
CA LEU A 77 -37.54 -2.67 28.97
C LEU A 77 -37.68 -3.70 30.12
N SER A 78 -36.60 -3.90 30.89
CA SER A 78 -36.60 -4.17 32.34
C SER A 78 -35.23 -3.72 32.87
N ALA A 79 -35.04 -2.53 33.45
CA ALA A 79 -35.43 -2.15 34.81
C ALA A 79 -35.15 -3.26 35.83
N VAL A 80 -34.02 -3.18 36.54
CA VAL A 80 -33.86 -3.50 37.98
C VAL A 80 -32.42 -3.11 38.42
N THR A 81 -32.36 -2.00 39.16
CA THR A 81 -31.38 -1.61 40.21
C THR A 81 -31.81 -2.29 41.54
N PRO A 82 -31.14 -2.28 42.73
CA PRO A 82 -29.76 -2.09 43.26
C PRO A 82 -29.29 -3.40 44.01
N PRO A 83 -28.34 -3.52 45.00
CA PRO A 83 -27.65 -2.53 45.88
C PRO A 83 -26.13 -2.69 46.17
N PRO A 84 -25.52 -1.69 46.85
CA PRO A 84 -24.10 -1.67 47.21
C PRO A 84 -23.78 -2.58 48.41
N VAL A 85 -22.58 -3.17 48.39
CA VAL A 85 -22.03 -3.94 49.52
C VAL A 85 -21.41 -2.98 50.57
N PRO A 86 -21.62 -3.24 51.88
CA PRO A 86 -21.11 -2.40 52.95
C PRO A 86 -19.62 -2.67 53.23
N VAL A 87 -18.88 -1.58 53.49
CA VAL A 87 -17.56 -1.62 54.13
C VAL A 87 -17.77 -1.97 55.60
N THR A 88 -17.03 -2.95 56.12
CA THR A 88 -16.99 -3.21 57.57
C THR A 88 -15.53 -3.17 58.03
N ASP A 89 -15.29 -2.18 58.88
CA ASP A 89 -14.12 -2.01 59.74
C ASP A 89 -13.82 -3.26 60.56
N ALA A 90 -12.54 -3.64 60.59
CA ALA A 90 -11.95 -4.44 61.65
C ALA A 90 -10.47 -4.04 61.76
N VAL A 91 -10.19 -3.05 62.61
CA VAL A 91 -9.13 -2.97 63.64
C VAL A 91 -9.02 -1.53 64.14
#